data_AF-A0A316TGM3-F1
#
_entry.id   AF-A0A316TGM3-F1
#
_cell.length_a   1.000
_cell.length_b   1.000
_cell.length_c   1.000
_cell.angle_alpha   90.00
_cell.angle_beta   90.00
_cell.angle_gamma   90.00
#
_symmetry.space_group_name_H-M   'P 1'
#
loop_
_entity.id
_entity.type
_entity.pdbx_description
1 polymer ?
#
loop_
_entity_poly.entity_id
_entity_poly.type
_entity_poly.pdbx_seq_one_letter_code
_entity_poly.pdbx_strand_id
1 'polypeptide(L)'
;MPPSPAAPPASSRVRRAVATFLLVLAAPLLVACGDEPPAATSDPEAGVVDAIQQTLRQRARALVGRDRLRFDRTYARRDADFAAEQGRYYGNLEQLPIETLRFEVSHGSLEPDGDSDAYWAVVTVRLQLEGYDVAPVITRDRWRFAPARDGRRYLVTATTDPEWGRAGPQPQPWDLGEIEVRDGPGVLAVLDAGTVVHADEVIDSVSESRFAVRSVLPVDIDDPGGVVVYVLSDGAFLDSLDGLPVTDPDRLDGATVPVPRDAETGGGKVASYRIVLNPDVLDGDEEGLDRLVRHELTHVAVGDRGRGVPLWLSEGLAEYVSVRPISPSARRLQTDALSLAASGVDRLPADEDFAGEDAEGWYAVSWWVCEYVAANYGEDALWALLDGLAGGADQESVVSEQLGISTTDLVTNGVDLMTRTYS
;
A
#
# COMPACT_ATOMS: atom_id res chain seq x y z
N MET A 1 39.39 2.84 38.70
CA MET A 1 39.05 3.88 39.70
C MET A 1 39.69 5.18 39.23
N PRO A 2 38.93 6.20 38.79
CA PRO A 2 37.91 6.95 39.56
C PRO A 2 36.44 6.69 39.12
N PRO A 3 35.41 7.39 39.67
CA PRO A 3 34.08 6.83 39.95
C PRO A 3 32.94 7.20 38.97
N SER A 4 31.88 6.38 39.01
CA SER A 4 30.56 6.60 38.40
C SER A 4 29.78 7.78 39.02
N PRO A 5 29.00 8.54 38.23
CA PRO A 5 28.07 9.53 38.75
C PRO A 5 26.72 8.90 39.17
N ALA A 6 26.20 9.40 40.29
CA ALA A 6 25.03 8.94 41.02
C ALA A 6 23.69 9.44 40.43
N ALA A 7 22.65 8.66 40.65
CA ALA A 7 21.26 8.95 40.30
C ALA A 7 20.64 10.07 41.16
N PRO A 8 19.70 10.87 40.62
CA PRO A 8 18.98 11.89 41.37
C PRO A 8 17.81 11.32 42.20
N PRO A 9 17.44 11.97 43.32
CA PRO A 9 16.45 11.46 44.26
C PRO A 9 15.00 11.79 43.87
N ALA A 10 14.09 10.89 44.25
CA ALA A 10 12.65 11.06 44.20
C ALA A 10 12.16 12.05 45.28
N SER A 11 11.37 13.05 44.89
CA SER A 11 10.74 14.00 45.80
C SER A 11 9.21 13.92 45.79
N SER A 12 8.69 13.37 46.89
CA SER A 12 7.52 13.79 47.68
C SER A 12 6.23 14.28 47.02
N ARG A 13 5.19 13.48 47.28
CA ARG A 13 3.76 13.80 47.42
C ARG A 13 3.48 15.16 48.07
N VAL A 14 2.56 15.94 47.49
CA VAL A 14 1.78 16.97 48.19
C VAL A 14 0.29 16.78 47.86
N ARG A 15 -0.50 16.57 48.92
CA ARG A 15 -1.97 16.61 48.96
C ARG A 15 -2.44 18.06 49.18
N ARG A 16 -3.69 18.34 48.77
CA ARG A 16 -4.67 19.39 49.20
C ARG A 16 -5.17 20.17 47.96
N ALA A 17 -6.44 20.51 47.77
CA ALA A 17 -7.62 20.48 48.64
C ALA A 17 -8.91 20.38 47.80
N VAL A 18 -9.92 19.76 48.40
CA VAL A 18 -11.33 19.80 47.98
C VAL A 18 -11.91 21.16 48.38
N ALA A 19 -12.59 21.84 47.46
CA ALA A 19 -13.41 23.00 47.77
C ALA A 19 -14.86 22.68 47.47
N THR A 20 -15.61 22.46 48.54
CA THR A 20 -17.06 22.35 48.62
C THR A 20 -17.65 23.76 48.57
N PHE A 21 -18.62 24.01 47.70
CA PHE A 21 -19.51 25.18 47.81
C PHE A 21 -20.97 24.71 47.82
N LEU A 22 -21.61 24.91 48.96
CA LEU A 22 -23.04 24.73 49.22
C LEU A 22 -23.54 26.07 49.75
N LEU A 23 -24.52 26.69 49.07
CA LEU A 23 -25.35 27.75 49.64
C LEU A 23 -26.73 27.80 48.96
N VAL A 24 -27.63 27.03 49.55
CA VAL A 24 -29.04 27.26 49.93
C VAL A 24 -29.85 28.39 49.26
N LEU A 25 -30.97 27.95 48.65
CA LEU A 25 -32.33 28.49 48.49
C LEU A 25 -32.60 30.01 48.47
N ALA A 26 -33.33 30.43 47.41
CA ALA A 26 -34.60 31.15 47.55
C ALA A 26 -35.49 30.94 46.30
N ALA A 27 -36.67 30.36 46.48
CA ALA A 27 -37.75 30.36 45.50
C ALA A 27 -38.60 31.63 45.65
N PRO A 28 -39.24 32.10 44.56
CA PRO A 28 -40.68 32.25 44.62
C PRO A 28 -41.40 31.67 43.39
N LEU A 29 -42.58 31.11 43.66
CA LEU A 29 -43.63 30.76 42.71
C LEU A 29 -44.12 32.00 41.97
N LEU A 30 -44.15 31.98 40.63
CA LEU A 30 -45.17 32.66 39.82
C LEU A 30 -45.48 31.85 38.56
N VAL A 31 -46.77 31.90 38.23
CA VAL A 31 -47.53 31.09 37.27
C VAL A 31 -47.39 31.58 35.83
N ALA A 32 -47.26 30.60 34.92
CA ALA A 32 -47.69 30.54 33.51
C ALA A 32 -47.44 31.72 32.55
N CYS A 33 -46.63 31.46 31.52
CA CYS A 33 -47.03 31.53 30.12
C CYS A 33 -46.20 30.48 29.35
N GLY A 34 -46.86 29.67 28.52
CA GLY A 34 -46.24 28.56 27.83
C GLY A 34 -45.23 29.03 26.80
N ASP A 35 -43.97 28.67 27.01
CA ASP A 35 -43.05 28.37 25.91
C ASP A 35 -42.98 26.85 25.84
N GLU A 36 -43.72 26.31 24.89
CA GLU A 36 -43.50 24.96 24.41
C GLU A 36 -42.01 24.90 23.98
N PRO A 37 -41.17 24.03 24.58
CA PRO A 37 -39.79 23.92 24.11
C PRO A 37 -39.86 23.60 22.62
N PRO A 38 -39.02 24.23 21.76
CA PRO A 38 -39.06 23.94 20.33
C PRO A 38 -38.96 22.43 20.20
N ALA A 39 -39.98 21.82 19.58
CA ALA A 39 -39.95 20.41 19.29
C ALA A 39 -38.62 20.14 18.62
N ALA A 40 -37.78 19.31 19.25
CA ALA A 40 -36.60 18.80 18.59
C ALA A 40 -37.15 18.10 17.35
N THR A 41 -37.07 18.75 16.20
CA THR A 41 -37.26 18.12 14.92
C THR A 41 -36.06 17.19 14.80
N SER A 42 -36.18 16.01 15.41
CA SER A 42 -35.23 14.93 15.21
C SER A 42 -35.39 14.56 13.75
N ASP A 43 -34.48 15.08 12.93
CA ASP A 43 -34.32 14.63 11.56
C ASP A 43 -34.21 13.09 11.61
N PRO A 44 -35.21 12.35 11.11
CA PRO A 44 -35.23 10.89 11.21
C PRO A 44 -33.99 10.27 10.55
N GLU A 45 -33.49 10.89 9.47
CA GLU A 45 -32.29 10.45 8.77
C GLU A 45 -31.04 10.64 9.64
N ALA A 46 -30.94 11.77 10.35
CA ALA A 46 -29.86 11.99 11.32
C ALA A 46 -29.85 10.91 12.42
N GLY A 47 -31.03 10.46 12.87
CA GLY A 47 -31.14 9.35 13.81
C GLY A 47 -30.68 8.00 13.25
N VAL A 48 -30.95 7.73 11.98
CA VAL A 48 -30.46 6.53 11.27
C VAL A 48 -28.94 6.56 11.13
N VAL A 49 -28.38 7.70 10.68
CA VAL A 49 -26.94 7.90 10.54
C VAL A 49 -26.21 7.68 11.86
N ASP A 50 -26.71 8.25 12.97
CA ASP A 50 -26.11 8.06 14.30
C ASP A 50 -26.12 6.59 14.74
N ALA A 51 -27.21 5.87 14.47
CA ALA A 51 -27.36 4.46 14.79
C ALA A 51 -26.42 3.57 13.94
N ILE A 52 -26.31 3.84 12.63
CA ILE A 52 -25.33 3.19 11.74
C ILE A 52 -23.91 3.46 12.23
N GLN A 53 -23.58 4.71 12.52
CA GLN A 53 -22.26 5.11 12.98
C GLN A 53 -21.90 4.45 14.32
N GLN A 54 -22.87 4.25 15.22
CA GLN A 54 -22.66 3.50 16.46
C GLN A 54 -22.28 2.04 16.21
N THR A 55 -22.97 1.36 15.27
CA THR A 55 -22.64 -0.01 14.85
C THR A 55 -21.23 -0.09 14.26
N LEU A 56 -20.87 0.85 13.38
CA LEU A 56 -19.53 0.96 12.79
C LEU A 56 -18.43 1.18 13.84
N ARG A 57 -18.65 2.04 14.84
CA ARG A 57 -17.71 2.21 15.97
C ARG A 57 -17.57 0.94 16.80
N GLN A 58 -18.66 0.20 17.04
CA GLN A 58 -18.59 -1.08 17.73
C GLN A 58 -17.78 -2.10 16.92
N ARG A 59 -17.99 -2.14 15.61
CA ARG A 59 -17.29 -3.02 14.68
C ARG A 59 -15.78 -2.77 14.70
N ALA A 60 -15.35 -1.52 14.54
CA ALA A 60 -13.93 -1.14 14.62
C ALA A 60 -13.29 -1.56 15.96
N ARG A 61 -13.94 -1.27 17.09
CA ARG A 61 -13.43 -1.65 18.42
C ARG A 61 -13.34 -3.16 18.61
N ALA A 62 -14.26 -3.92 18.02
CA ALA A 62 -14.25 -5.37 18.10
C ALA A 62 -13.11 -5.97 17.28
N LEU A 63 -12.82 -5.43 16.09
CA LEU A 63 -11.71 -5.86 15.26
C LEU A 63 -10.36 -5.52 15.90
N VAL A 64 -10.14 -4.26 16.30
CA VAL A 64 -8.90 -3.83 16.98
C VAL A 64 -8.72 -4.58 18.32
N GLY A 65 -9.81 -4.81 19.04
CA GLY A 65 -9.78 -5.53 20.33
C GLY A 65 -9.80 -7.05 20.22
N ARG A 66 -9.81 -7.62 19.01
CA ARG A 66 -9.95 -9.06 18.75
C ARG A 66 -11.10 -9.71 19.55
N ASP A 67 -12.25 -9.03 19.59
CA ASP A 67 -13.47 -9.46 20.28
C ASP A 67 -14.52 -9.96 19.28
N ARG A 68 -14.39 -11.24 18.92
CA ARG A 68 -15.30 -11.92 17.97
C ARG A 68 -16.77 -11.80 18.37
N LEU A 69 -17.08 -11.96 19.66
CA LEU A 69 -18.45 -11.91 20.17
C LEU A 69 -19.08 -10.52 20.01
N ARG A 70 -18.30 -9.44 20.12
CA ARG A 70 -18.78 -8.07 19.84
C ARG A 70 -18.91 -7.80 18.35
N PHE A 71 -17.99 -8.32 17.54
CA PHE A 71 -18.03 -8.17 16.08
C PHE A 71 -19.28 -8.84 15.49
N ASP A 72 -19.56 -10.05 15.95
CA ASP A 72 -20.72 -10.88 15.60
C ASP A 72 -22.09 -10.20 15.84
N ARG A 73 -22.12 -9.16 16.67
CA ARG A 73 -23.32 -8.37 16.97
C ARG A 73 -23.53 -7.17 16.04
N THR A 74 -22.63 -6.93 15.09
CA THR A 74 -22.67 -5.76 14.20
C THR A 74 -23.28 -6.04 12.83
N TYR A 75 -23.49 -7.32 12.49
CA TYR A 75 -24.00 -7.74 11.19
C TYR A 75 -25.16 -8.72 11.32
N ALA A 76 -25.99 -8.81 10.29
CA ALA A 76 -27.13 -9.71 10.27
C ALA A 76 -26.68 -11.16 10.00
N ARG A 77 -27.04 -12.06 10.91
CA ARG A 77 -26.66 -13.49 10.85
C ARG A 77 -27.69 -14.41 10.18
N ARG A 78 -28.75 -13.83 9.62
CA ARG A 78 -29.82 -14.61 8.97
C ARG A 78 -29.41 -15.08 7.59
N ASP A 79 -28.59 -14.29 6.93
CA ASP A 79 -27.89 -14.66 5.70
C ASP A 79 -26.63 -15.44 6.11
N ALA A 80 -26.58 -16.72 5.76
CA ALA A 80 -25.48 -17.60 6.15
C ALA A 80 -24.20 -17.29 5.34
N ASP A 81 -24.35 -16.90 4.08
CA ASP A 81 -23.23 -16.62 3.18
C ASP A 81 -22.55 -15.32 3.59
N PHE A 82 -23.35 -14.27 3.83
CA PHE A 82 -22.82 -13.03 4.38
C PHE A 82 -22.22 -13.23 5.78
N ALA A 83 -22.83 -14.05 6.64
CA ALA A 83 -22.26 -14.34 7.95
C ALA A 83 -20.90 -15.08 7.87
N ALA A 84 -20.71 -15.94 6.85
CA ALA A 84 -19.45 -16.62 6.59
C ALA A 84 -18.40 -15.65 6.04
N GLU A 85 -18.77 -14.78 5.09
CA GLU A 85 -17.92 -13.71 4.55
C GLU A 85 -17.40 -12.79 5.66
N GLN A 86 -18.29 -12.28 6.50
CA GLN A 86 -17.91 -11.45 7.65
C GLN A 86 -17.05 -12.23 8.65
N GLY A 87 -17.26 -13.55 8.74
CA GLY A 87 -16.45 -14.44 9.54
C GLY A 87 -15.01 -14.57 9.04
N ARG A 88 -14.82 -14.70 7.72
CA ARG A 88 -13.50 -14.68 7.06
C ARG A 88 -12.82 -13.32 7.22
N TYR A 89 -13.54 -12.23 6.94
CA TYR A 89 -13.03 -10.86 7.10
C TYR A 89 -12.47 -10.60 8.50
N TYR A 90 -13.18 -11.03 9.55
CA TYR A 90 -12.66 -10.95 10.92
C TYR A 90 -11.38 -11.76 11.11
N GLY A 91 -11.34 -13.00 10.60
CA GLY A 91 -10.17 -13.88 10.70
C GLY A 91 -8.95 -13.30 9.99
N ASN A 92 -9.15 -12.70 8.81
CA ASN A 92 -8.10 -12.01 8.05
C ASN A 92 -7.56 -10.81 8.84
N LEU A 93 -8.44 -9.91 9.30
CA LEU A 93 -8.01 -8.70 10.01
C LEU A 93 -7.38 -8.98 11.38
N GLU A 94 -7.72 -10.09 12.04
CA GLU A 94 -7.12 -10.47 13.32
C GLU A 94 -5.61 -10.76 13.19
N GLN A 95 -5.18 -11.23 12.01
CA GLN A 95 -3.79 -11.55 11.70
C GLN A 95 -2.93 -10.30 11.41
N LEU A 96 -3.56 -9.19 11.01
CA LEU A 96 -2.83 -7.98 10.61
C LEU A 96 -2.39 -7.13 11.81
N PRO A 97 -1.24 -6.42 11.71
CA PRO A 97 -0.78 -5.48 12.73
C PRO A 97 -1.53 -4.14 12.61
N ILE A 98 -2.80 -4.11 13.02
CA ILE A 98 -3.65 -2.92 12.88
C ILE A 98 -3.30 -1.86 13.93
N GLU A 99 -2.73 -0.72 13.50
CA GLU A 99 -2.54 0.46 14.36
C GLU A 99 -3.83 1.30 14.43
N THR A 100 -4.41 1.58 13.26
CA THR A 100 -5.64 2.36 13.13
C THR A 100 -6.66 1.58 12.31
N LEU A 101 -7.88 1.45 12.83
CA LEU A 101 -9.05 1.05 12.05
C LEU A 101 -10.25 1.90 12.44
N ARG A 102 -10.82 2.61 11.47
CA ARG A 102 -12.04 3.42 11.65
C ARG A 102 -12.99 3.25 10.48
N PHE A 103 -14.27 3.28 10.79
CA PHE A 103 -15.36 3.28 9.84
C PHE A 103 -16.21 4.52 10.07
N GLU A 104 -16.40 5.32 9.02
CA GLU A 104 -17.15 6.58 9.06
C GLU A 104 -18.23 6.54 7.97
N VAL A 105 -19.49 6.70 8.36
CA VAL A 105 -20.58 6.81 7.38
C VAL A 105 -20.63 8.24 6.82
N SER A 106 -20.77 8.38 5.51
CA SER A 106 -20.97 9.70 4.90
C SER A 106 -22.42 10.13 5.09
N HIS A 107 -22.65 11.17 5.90
CA HIS A 107 -23.98 11.60 6.33
C HIS A 107 -24.94 11.89 5.16
N GLY A 108 -24.43 12.42 4.05
CA GLY A 108 -25.23 12.76 2.86
C GLY A 108 -25.36 11.63 1.83
N SER A 109 -24.93 10.41 2.16
CA SER A 109 -24.92 9.26 1.24
C SER A 109 -26.00 8.22 1.52
N LEU A 110 -26.88 8.50 2.50
CA LEU A 110 -27.91 7.57 2.92
C LEU A 110 -28.99 7.47 1.83
N GLU A 111 -29.21 6.27 1.32
CA GLU A 111 -30.17 5.98 0.26
C GLU A 111 -31.08 4.82 0.71
N PRO A 112 -32.41 5.01 0.78
CA PRO A 112 -33.34 3.93 1.08
C PRO A 112 -33.24 2.81 0.04
N ASP A 113 -33.23 1.56 0.49
CA ASP A 113 -33.21 0.39 -0.38
C ASP A 113 -34.63 -0.05 -0.75
N GLY A 114 -35.18 0.58 -1.79
CA GLY A 114 -36.53 0.31 -2.29
C GLY A 114 -37.61 0.54 -1.23
N ASP A 115 -38.55 -0.39 -1.12
CA ASP A 115 -39.64 -0.36 -0.12
C ASP A 115 -39.26 -1.03 1.22
N SER A 116 -37.97 -1.35 1.43
CA SER A 116 -37.50 -1.97 2.67
C SER A 116 -37.11 -0.91 3.71
N ASP A 117 -37.05 -1.30 5.00
CA ASP A 117 -36.52 -0.42 6.06
C ASP A 117 -34.98 -0.32 6.06
N ALA A 118 -34.31 -0.80 5.00
CA ALA A 118 -32.86 -0.82 4.89
C ALA A 118 -32.34 0.39 4.10
N TYR A 119 -31.06 0.67 4.30
CA TYR A 119 -30.37 1.78 3.67
C TYR A 119 -29.03 1.34 3.10
N TRP A 120 -28.69 1.88 1.95
CA TRP A 120 -27.33 1.97 1.45
C TRP A 120 -26.68 3.24 1.97
N ALA A 121 -25.39 3.17 2.32
CA ALA A 121 -24.61 4.35 2.66
C ALA A 121 -23.15 4.14 2.30
N VAL A 122 -22.47 5.21 1.90
CA VAL A 122 -21.03 5.20 1.68
C VAL A 122 -20.32 5.17 3.03
N VAL A 123 -19.47 4.16 3.21
CA VAL A 123 -18.62 3.98 4.39
C VAL A 123 -17.18 4.24 3.99
N THR A 124 -16.57 5.22 4.65
CA THR A 124 -15.13 5.46 4.59
C THR A 124 -14.43 4.55 5.59
N VAL A 125 -13.50 3.74 5.10
CA VAL A 125 -12.61 2.90 5.90
C VAL A 125 -11.26 3.59 6.01
N ARG A 126 -10.73 3.71 7.21
CA ARG A 126 -9.36 4.19 7.48
C ARG A 126 -8.60 3.07 8.15
N LEU A 127 -7.69 2.43 7.43
CA LEU A 127 -6.86 1.32 7.93
C LEU A 127 -5.39 1.74 7.89
N GLN A 128 -4.64 1.42 8.94
CA GLN A 128 -3.19 1.61 8.98
C GLN A 128 -2.54 0.37 9.56
N LEU A 129 -1.58 -0.19 8.84
CA LEU A 129 -0.73 -1.26 9.31
C LEU A 129 0.49 -0.69 10.06
N GLU A 130 0.62 -1.06 11.33
CA GLU A 130 1.69 -0.61 12.23
C GLU A 130 3.06 -1.00 11.65
N GLY A 131 3.94 -0.02 11.45
CA GLY A 131 5.29 -0.24 10.93
C GLY A 131 5.40 -0.42 9.41
N TYR A 132 4.27 -0.46 8.69
CA TYR A 132 4.23 -0.64 7.24
C TYR A 132 3.60 0.55 6.51
N ASP A 133 2.60 1.22 7.11
CA ASP A 133 1.96 2.40 6.53
C ASP A 133 2.34 3.67 7.32
N VAL A 134 2.87 4.69 6.64
CA VAL A 134 3.24 5.98 7.28
C VAL A 134 2.04 6.86 7.63
N ALA A 135 0.84 6.51 7.16
CA ALA A 135 -0.43 7.15 7.47
C ALA A 135 -1.59 6.19 7.16
N PRO A 136 -2.78 6.39 7.75
CA PRO A 136 -3.96 5.59 7.41
C PRO A 136 -4.32 5.70 5.93
N VAL A 137 -4.52 4.54 5.31
CA VAL A 137 -5.08 4.34 3.97
C VAL A 137 -6.59 4.50 4.04
N ILE A 138 -7.12 5.35 3.15
CA ILE A 138 -8.55 5.68 3.08
C ILE A 138 -9.16 5.02 1.86
N THR A 139 -10.10 4.11 2.09
CA THR A 139 -10.95 3.51 1.05
C THR A 139 -12.41 3.82 1.33
N ARG A 140 -13.28 3.69 0.32
CA ARG A 140 -14.72 3.95 0.43
C ARG A 140 -15.48 2.87 -0.32
N ASP A 141 -16.52 2.33 0.29
CA ASP A 141 -17.46 1.43 -0.38
C ASP A 141 -18.90 1.76 0.04
N ARG A 142 -19.89 1.27 -0.70
CA ARG A 142 -21.31 1.38 -0.36
C ARG A 142 -21.72 0.14 0.42
N TRP A 143 -22.10 0.33 1.69
CA TRP A 143 -22.52 -0.74 2.58
C TRP A 143 -24.03 -0.69 2.78
N ARG A 144 -24.65 -1.86 2.99
CA ARG A 144 -26.08 -1.98 3.28
C ARG A 144 -26.32 -2.20 4.77
N PHE A 145 -27.31 -1.52 5.32
CA PHE A 145 -27.69 -1.58 6.72
C PHE A 145 -29.19 -1.84 6.86
N ALA A 146 -29.58 -2.78 7.72
CA ALA A 146 -30.97 -3.05 8.04
C ALA A 146 -31.24 -2.95 9.55
N PRO A 147 -32.43 -2.51 9.98
CA PRO A 147 -32.76 -2.40 11.38
C PRO A 147 -32.74 -3.78 12.06
N ALA A 148 -32.19 -3.81 13.27
CA ALA A 148 -32.32 -4.95 14.17
C ALA A 148 -33.79 -5.14 14.58
N ARG A 149 -34.14 -6.33 15.10
CA ARG A 149 -35.49 -6.64 15.58
C ARG A 149 -36.03 -5.65 16.62
N ASP A 150 -35.15 -5.00 17.37
CA ASP A 150 -35.50 -4.02 18.40
C ASP A 150 -35.80 -2.62 17.83
N GLY A 151 -35.57 -2.40 16.52
CA GLY A 151 -35.76 -1.13 15.82
C GLY A 151 -34.82 0.00 16.28
N ARG A 152 -33.84 -0.30 17.14
CA ARG A 152 -32.99 0.70 17.81
C ARG A 152 -31.56 0.74 17.29
N ARG A 153 -31.17 -0.26 16.50
CA ARG A 153 -29.82 -0.40 15.93
C ARG A 153 -29.93 -0.83 14.49
N TYR A 154 -28.92 -0.48 13.70
CA TYR A 154 -28.74 -1.00 12.36
C TYR A 154 -27.64 -2.06 12.36
N LEU A 155 -27.83 -3.11 11.58
CA LEU A 155 -26.86 -4.17 11.37
C LEU A 155 -26.37 -4.08 9.93
N VAL A 156 -25.08 -4.32 9.72
CA VAL A 156 -24.53 -4.49 8.37
C VAL A 156 -25.17 -5.72 7.74
N THR A 157 -25.58 -5.62 6.48
CA THR A 157 -26.13 -6.72 5.68
C THR A 157 -25.39 -6.93 4.36
N ALA A 158 -24.57 -5.96 3.93
CA ALA A 158 -23.62 -6.07 2.83
C ALA A 158 -22.49 -5.06 3.03
N THR A 159 -21.26 -5.39 2.62
CA THR A 159 -20.08 -4.49 2.72
C THR A 159 -19.56 -4.02 1.37
N THR A 160 -20.22 -4.40 0.28
CA THR A 160 -19.90 -3.95 -1.08
C THR A 160 -21.18 -3.90 -1.88
N ASP A 161 -21.22 -2.99 -2.85
CA ASP A 161 -22.27 -2.92 -3.86
C ASP A 161 -21.67 -3.00 -5.27
N PRO A 162 -21.84 -4.13 -5.97
CA PRO A 162 -21.32 -4.31 -7.33
C PRO A 162 -21.91 -3.33 -8.36
N GLU A 163 -23.09 -2.78 -8.12
CA GLU A 163 -23.75 -1.84 -9.04
C GLU A 163 -23.34 -0.38 -8.79
N TRP A 164 -22.55 -0.12 -7.74
CA TRP A 164 -22.09 1.22 -7.41
C TRP A 164 -20.94 1.65 -8.35
N GLY A 165 -21.32 2.17 -9.53
CA GLY A 165 -20.46 2.53 -10.65
C GLY A 165 -19.54 3.75 -10.49
N ARG A 166 -19.02 4.04 -9.31
CA ARG A 166 -17.75 4.78 -9.17
C ARG A 166 -16.69 3.71 -8.95
N ALA A 167 -15.55 3.79 -9.64
CA ALA A 167 -14.42 2.87 -9.47
C ALA A 167 -14.37 2.39 -8.01
N GLY A 168 -14.80 1.14 -7.78
CA GLY A 168 -14.93 0.60 -6.44
C GLY A 168 -13.60 0.77 -5.71
N PRO A 169 -13.57 0.75 -4.37
CA PRO A 169 -12.29 0.81 -3.69
C PRO A 169 -11.39 -0.29 -4.25
N GLN A 170 -10.11 0.01 -4.50
CA GLN A 170 -9.10 -1.00 -4.79
C GLN A 170 -9.20 -2.08 -3.69
N PRO A 171 -9.77 -3.25 -3.99
CA PRO A 171 -10.02 -4.24 -2.96
C PRO A 171 -8.68 -4.67 -2.38
N GLN A 172 -8.62 -4.89 -1.08
CA GLN A 172 -7.41 -5.41 -0.45
C GLN A 172 -7.46 -6.95 -0.46
N PRO A 173 -6.31 -7.65 -0.39
CA PRO A 173 -6.31 -9.11 -0.37
C PRO A 173 -7.24 -9.73 0.69
N TRP A 174 -7.30 -9.13 1.87
CA TRP A 174 -8.18 -9.57 2.97
C TRP A 174 -9.68 -9.29 2.77
N ASP A 175 -10.06 -8.53 1.74
CA ASP A 175 -11.44 -8.30 1.34
C ASP A 175 -11.95 -9.36 0.34
N LEU A 176 -11.03 -9.96 -0.43
CA LEU A 176 -11.35 -10.86 -1.55
C LEU A 176 -11.43 -12.34 -1.15
N GLY A 177 -10.51 -12.78 -0.29
CA GLY A 177 -10.35 -14.20 0.03
C GLY A 177 -9.85 -14.45 1.45
N GLU A 178 -9.69 -15.72 1.81
CA GLU A 178 -8.99 -16.10 3.02
C GLU A 178 -7.49 -15.84 2.84
N ILE A 179 -6.87 -15.17 3.81
CA ILE A 179 -5.44 -14.88 3.79
C ILE A 179 -4.73 -15.52 4.98
N GLU A 180 -3.45 -15.77 4.81
CA GLU A 180 -2.50 -16.19 5.82
C GLU A 180 -1.39 -15.15 5.93
N VAL A 181 -1.22 -14.56 7.10
CA VAL A 181 -0.18 -13.55 7.35
C VAL A 181 1.00 -14.19 8.05
N ARG A 182 2.21 -13.89 7.58
CA ARG A 182 3.47 -14.28 8.23
C ARG A 182 4.34 -13.04 8.38
N ASP A 183 4.86 -12.84 9.58
CA ASP A 183 5.74 -11.72 9.89
C ASP A 183 7.19 -12.19 10.01
N GLY A 184 8.09 -11.35 9.51
CA GLY A 184 9.53 -11.51 9.66
C GLY A 184 10.22 -10.15 9.85
N PRO A 185 11.56 -10.11 9.96
CA PRO A 185 12.30 -8.87 10.17
C PRO A 185 12.05 -7.80 9.08
N GLY A 186 11.11 -6.89 9.33
CA GLY A 186 10.74 -5.82 8.40
C GLY A 186 9.89 -6.29 7.21
N VAL A 187 9.26 -7.46 7.30
CA VAL A 187 8.43 -8.05 6.22
C VAL A 187 7.09 -8.51 6.78
N LEU A 188 6.01 -8.13 6.11
CA LEU A 188 4.66 -8.68 6.31
C LEU A 188 4.24 -9.39 5.04
N ALA A 189 4.38 -10.72 5.02
CA ALA A 189 3.91 -11.53 3.90
C ALA A 189 2.41 -11.82 4.06
N VAL A 190 1.63 -11.47 3.05
CA VAL A 190 0.20 -11.82 2.92
C VAL A 190 0.08 -12.87 1.84
N LEU A 191 -0.26 -14.08 2.26
CA LEU A 191 -0.30 -15.28 1.44
C LEU A 191 -1.72 -15.86 1.44
N ASP A 192 -1.94 -16.91 0.67
CA ASP A 192 -3.14 -17.73 0.76
C ASP A 192 -2.79 -19.21 0.98
N ALA A 193 -3.79 -20.08 0.95
CA ALA A 193 -3.60 -21.51 1.17
C ALA A 193 -2.64 -22.18 0.15
N GLY A 194 -2.49 -21.61 -1.06
CA GLY A 194 -1.62 -22.12 -2.10
C GLY A 194 -0.16 -21.72 -1.91
N THR A 195 0.10 -20.54 -1.36
CA THR A 195 1.45 -19.95 -1.29
C THR A 195 2.07 -19.95 0.10
N VAL A 196 1.28 -20.17 1.16
CA VAL A 196 1.75 -20.15 2.56
C VAL A 196 2.91 -21.12 2.84
N VAL A 197 3.07 -22.18 2.05
CA VAL A 197 4.18 -23.13 2.16
C VAL A 197 5.55 -22.49 1.85
N HIS A 198 5.57 -21.40 1.07
CA HIS A 198 6.76 -20.64 0.70
C HIS A 198 7.01 -19.41 1.58
N ALA A 199 6.26 -19.25 2.68
CA ALA A 199 6.34 -18.03 3.48
C ALA A 199 7.75 -17.73 4.03
N ASP A 200 8.47 -18.75 4.50
CA ASP A 200 9.82 -18.58 5.05
C ASP A 200 10.81 -18.14 3.94
N GLU A 201 10.73 -18.76 2.76
CA GLU A 201 11.55 -18.42 1.58
C GLU A 201 11.34 -16.98 1.13
N VAL A 202 10.08 -16.54 1.02
CA VAL A 202 9.74 -15.15 0.65
C VAL A 202 10.21 -14.16 1.72
N ILE A 203 9.98 -14.46 2.99
CA ILE A 203 10.38 -13.59 4.10
C ILE A 203 11.90 -13.43 4.15
N ASP A 204 12.64 -14.53 4.03
CA ASP A 204 14.10 -14.51 4.06
C ASP A 204 14.65 -13.72 2.87
N SER A 205 14.19 -14.00 1.65
CA SER A 205 14.62 -13.28 0.45
C SER A 205 14.37 -11.76 0.55
N VAL A 206 13.18 -11.34 0.99
CA VAL A 206 12.84 -9.92 1.16
C VAL A 206 13.64 -9.28 2.28
N SER A 207 13.75 -9.94 3.43
CA SER A 207 14.51 -9.44 4.58
C SER A 207 15.98 -9.21 4.22
N GLU A 208 16.64 -10.17 3.57
CA GLU A 208 18.04 -10.06 3.15
C GLU A 208 18.21 -9.02 2.04
N SER A 209 17.32 -9.02 1.05
CA SER A 209 17.35 -8.09 -0.07
C SER A 209 17.16 -6.64 0.36
N ARG A 210 16.42 -6.34 1.44
CA ARG A 210 16.33 -4.99 2.01
C ARG A 210 17.71 -4.45 2.40
N PHE A 211 18.57 -5.27 3.01
CA PHE A 211 19.94 -4.85 3.36
C PHE A 211 20.82 -4.71 2.11
N ALA A 212 20.67 -5.63 1.16
CA ALA A 212 21.43 -5.60 -0.09
C ALA A 212 21.13 -4.33 -0.90
N VAL A 213 19.86 -4.00 -1.11
CA VAL A 213 19.41 -2.76 -1.77
C VAL A 213 19.92 -1.55 -1.00
N ARG A 214 19.73 -1.50 0.32
CA ARG A 214 20.19 -0.37 1.14
C ARG A 214 21.70 -0.10 1.02
N SER A 215 22.51 -1.11 0.76
CA SER A 215 23.96 -0.96 0.61
C SER A 215 24.40 -0.24 -0.66
N VAL A 216 23.51 -0.15 -1.66
CA VAL A 216 23.74 0.48 -2.97
C VAL A 216 23.15 1.88 -3.02
N LEU A 217 22.03 2.10 -2.33
CA LEU A 217 21.32 3.37 -2.37
C LEU A 217 22.09 4.52 -1.70
N PRO A 218 21.94 5.76 -2.17
CA PRO A 218 22.44 6.95 -1.50
C PRO A 218 21.96 7.07 -0.06
N VAL A 219 22.79 7.70 0.77
CA VAL A 219 22.52 7.86 2.21
C VAL A 219 21.30 8.74 2.51
N ASP A 220 20.91 9.61 1.59
CA ASP A 220 19.77 10.54 1.69
C ASP A 220 18.45 9.92 1.22
N ILE A 221 18.47 8.73 0.60
CA ILE A 221 17.25 7.95 0.44
C ILE A 221 16.88 7.39 1.81
N ASP A 222 15.66 7.66 2.28
CA ASP A 222 15.18 7.18 3.58
C ASP A 222 14.93 5.66 3.53
N ASP A 223 14.99 5.00 4.70
CA ASP A 223 14.49 3.63 4.80
C ASP A 223 12.95 3.67 4.70
N PRO A 224 12.33 2.96 3.73
CA PRO A 224 10.87 2.93 3.59
C PRO A 224 10.17 2.27 4.79
N GLY A 225 10.92 1.62 5.69
CA GLY A 225 10.39 0.89 6.84
C GLY A 225 10.12 -0.56 6.47
N GLY A 226 9.13 -1.17 7.14
CA GLY A 226 8.70 -2.53 6.81
C GLY A 226 8.02 -2.58 5.44
N VAL A 227 8.15 -3.71 4.75
CA VAL A 227 7.54 -3.93 3.43
C VAL A 227 6.44 -4.99 3.53
N VAL A 228 5.29 -4.70 2.92
CA VAL A 228 4.22 -5.69 2.76
C VAL A 228 4.41 -6.37 1.41
N VAL A 229 4.41 -7.71 1.41
CA VAL A 229 4.58 -8.53 0.21
C VAL A 229 3.35 -9.42 0.04
N TYR A 230 2.76 -9.39 -1.14
CA TYR A 230 1.62 -10.20 -1.52
C TYR A 230 2.07 -11.32 -2.43
N VAL A 231 1.76 -12.55 -2.05
CA VAL A 231 2.02 -13.72 -2.89
C VAL A 231 0.76 -14.56 -2.85
N LEU A 232 -0.13 -14.36 -3.82
CA LEU A 232 -1.47 -14.94 -3.84
C LEU A 232 -1.60 -15.82 -5.07
N SER A 233 -2.08 -17.05 -4.87
CA SER A 233 -2.44 -17.97 -5.95
C SER A 233 -3.71 -17.57 -6.68
N ASP A 234 -4.61 -16.84 -6.00
CA ASP A 234 -5.79 -16.25 -6.62
C ASP A 234 -5.44 -14.91 -7.31
N GLY A 235 -5.57 -14.87 -8.63
CA GLY A 235 -5.33 -13.69 -9.46
C GLY A 235 -6.32 -12.54 -9.23
N ALA A 236 -7.43 -12.74 -8.51
CA ALA A 236 -8.46 -11.72 -8.32
C ALA A 236 -7.94 -10.38 -7.76
N PHE A 237 -6.89 -10.39 -6.93
CA PHE A 237 -6.27 -9.15 -6.47
C PHE A 237 -5.47 -8.47 -7.58
N LEU A 238 -4.63 -9.22 -8.30
CA LEU A 238 -3.85 -8.71 -9.43
C LEU A 238 -4.75 -8.15 -10.53
N ASP A 239 -5.83 -8.87 -10.88
CA ASP A 239 -6.84 -8.45 -11.85
C ASP A 239 -7.56 -7.17 -11.46
N SER A 240 -7.58 -6.84 -10.16
CA SER A 240 -8.18 -5.60 -9.66
C SER A 240 -7.27 -4.38 -9.79
N LEU A 241 -5.97 -4.58 -9.99
CA LEU A 241 -4.98 -3.49 -10.04
C LEU A 241 -5.06 -2.77 -11.39
N ASP A 242 -5.43 -1.49 -11.36
CA ASP A 242 -5.39 -0.63 -12.52
C ASP A 242 -3.95 -0.13 -12.78
N GLY A 243 -3.55 -0.06 -14.06
CA GLY A 243 -2.31 0.62 -14.47
C GLY A 243 -1.02 -0.17 -14.27
N LEU A 244 -1.10 -1.51 -14.15
CA LEU A 244 0.08 -2.35 -14.29
C LEU A 244 0.67 -2.21 -15.70
N PRO A 245 2.01 -2.23 -15.85
CA PRO A 245 2.69 -2.04 -17.13
C PRO A 245 2.50 -3.20 -18.11
N VAL A 246 1.82 -4.28 -17.69
CA VAL A 246 1.52 -5.44 -18.52
C VAL A 246 0.03 -5.48 -18.86
N THR A 247 -0.28 -5.86 -20.10
CA THR A 247 -1.65 -6.13 -20.54
C THR A 247 -2.15 -7.52 -20.10
N ASP A 248 -1.25 -8.37 -19.63
CA ASP A 248 -1.50 -9.73 -19.16
C ASP A 248 -0.83 -9.93 -17.79
N PRO A 249 -1.60 -9.99 -16.69
CA PRO A 249 -1.07 -10.17 -15.34
C PRO A 249 -0.24 -11.45 -15.17
N ASP A 250 -0.51 -12.50 -15.95
CA ASP A 250 0.22 -13.77 -15.88
C ASP A 250 1.67 -13.65 -16.39
N ARG A 251 1.99 -12.56 -17.11
CA ARG A 251 3.36 -12.25 -17.57
C ARG A 251 4.16 -11.39 -16.60
N LEU A 252 3.54 -10.98 -15.49
CA LEU A 252 4.20 -10.19 -14.46
C LEU A 252 4.81 -11.12 -13.42
N ASP A 253 6.14 -11.17 -13.33
CA ASP A 253 6.82 -11.94 -12.28
C ASP A 253 6.65 -11.26 -10.91
N GLY A 254 6.71 -9.92 -10.89
CA GLY A 254 6.46 -9.12 -9.71
C GLY A 254 6.18 -7.66 -10.07
N ALA A 255 5.61 -6.92 -9.12
CA ALA A 255 5.42 -5.47 -9.23
C ALA A 255 5.40 -4.77 -7.88
N THR A 256 5.81 -3.52 -7.90
CA THR A 256 5.69 -2.61 -6.77
C THR A 256 4.48 -1.69 -6.96
N VAL A 257 3.50 -1.82 -6.08
CA VAL A 257 2.25 -1.07 -6.14
C VAL A 257 2.22 0.05 -5.10
N PRO A 258 1.96 1.31 -5.51
CA PRO A 258 1.77 2.40 -4.57
C PRO A 258 0.42 2.27 -3.87
N VAL A 259 0.39 2.52 -2.56
CA VAL A 259 -0.85 2.56 -1.77
C VAL A 259 -1.21 4.01 -1.50
N PRO A 260 -2.12 4.63 -2.28
CA PRO A 260 -2.49 6.02 -2.06
C PRO A 260 -3.14 6.20 -0.68
N ARG A 261 -2.84 7.31 0.00
CA ARG A 261 -3.49 7.63 1.29
C ARG A 261 -4.98 7.82 1.14
N ASP A 262 -5.43 8.34 0.01
CA ASP A 262 -6.84 8.43 -0.35
C ASP A 262 -6.99 8.08 -1.84
N ALA A 263 -7.69 6.97 -2.10
CA ALA A 263 -7.89 6.45 -3.45
C ALA A 263 -8.60 7.44 -4.39
N GLU A 264 -9.40 8.39 -3.86
CA GLU A 264 -10.07 9.40 -4.68
C GLU A 264 -9.14 10.56 -5.08
N THR A 265 -8.01 10.74 -4.39
CA THR A 265 -7.03 11.78 -4.71
C THR A 265 -5.97 11.23 -5.67
N GLY A 266 -6.30 11.17 -6.97
CA GLY A 266 -5.37 10.75 -8.01
C GLY A 266 -4.05 11.53 -7.94
N GLY A 267 -2.91 10.82 -7.96
CA GLY A 267 -1.58 11.42 -7.81
C GLY A 267 -1.28 11.97 -6.40
N GLY A 268 -2.10 11.64 -5.41
CA GLY A 268 -1.93 12.03 -4.01
C GLY A 268 -0.75 11.33 -3.31
N LYS A 269 -0.50 11.75 -2.06
CA LYS A 269 0.55 11.16 -1.22
C LYS A 269 0.32 9.67 -1.00
N VAL A 270 1.42 8.91 -0.93
CA VAL A 270 1.42 7.48 -0.67
C VAL A 270 1.50 7.18 0.83
N ALA A 271 0.86 6.10 1.25
CA ALA A 271 0.95 5.55 2.61
C ALA A 271 2.06 4.51 2.73
N SER A 272 2.25 3.70 1.69
CA SER A 272 3.29 2.68 1.56
C SER A 272 3.41 2.23 0.10
N TYR A 273 4.52 1.56 -0.23
CA TYR A 273 4.65 0.79 -1.45
C TYR A 273 4.67 -0.68 -1.07
N ARG A 274 3.92 -1.52 -1.78
CA ARG A 274 3.79 -2.96 -1.51
C ARG A 274 4.32 -3.74 -2.69
N ILE A 275 4.87 -4.91 -2.44
CA ILE A 275 5.33 -5.80 -3.50
C ILE A 275 4.24 -6.83 -3.75
N VAL A 276 3.98 -7.14 -5.01
CA VAL A 276 3.19 -8.29 -5.44
C VAL A 276 4.12 -9.21 -6.20
N LEU A 277 4.14 -10.48 -5.86
CA LEU A 277 4.89 -11.51 -6.58
C LEU A 277 3.89 -12.50 -7.17
N ASN A 278 4.09 -12.84 -8.44
CA ASN A 278 3.37 -13.95 -9.04
C ASN A 278 3.88 -15.26 -8.42
N PRO A 279 2.99 -16.15 -7.95
CA PRO A 279 3.39 -17.42 -7.35
C PRO A 279 4.28 -18.28 -8.24
N ASP A 280 4.20 -18.16 -9.57
CA ASP A 280 5.02 -18.95 -10.52
C ASP A 280 6.52 -18.68 -10.34
N VAL A 281 6.91 -17.51 -9.81
CA VAL A 281 8.33 -17.20 -9.54
C VAL A 281 8.92 -18.06 -8.43
N LEU A 282 8.07 -18.66 -7.58
CA LEU A 282 8.46 -19.57 -6.49
C LEU A 282 8.83 -20.97 -6.98
N ASP A 283 8.47 -21.32 -8.22
CA ASP A 283 8.93 -22.56 -8.87
C ASP A 283 10.35 -22.42 -9.47
N GLY A 284 10.89 -21.19 -9.48
CA GLY A 284 12.22 -20.85 -9.98
C GLY A 284 13.36 -21.24 -9.04
N ASP A 285 14.55 -20.71 -9.32
CA ASP A 285 15.69 -20.80 -8.40
C ASP A 285 15.73 -19.59 -7.44
N GLU A 286 16.34 -19.82 -6.27
CA GLU A 286 16.47 -18.82 -5.20
C GLU A 286 17.18 -17.54 -5.71
N GLU A 287 18.17 -17.67 -6.60
CA GLU A 287 18.91 -16.53 -7.17
C GLU A 287 18.01 -15.62 -8.03
N GLY A 288 17.07 -16.22 -8.77
CA GLY A 288 16.06 -15.55 -9.56
C GLY A 288 15.07 -14.77 -8.70
N LEU A 289 14.48 -15.43 -7.69
CA LEU A 289 13.58 -14.78 -6.71
C LEU A 289 14.28 -13.61 -6.03
N ASP A 290 15.50 -13.82 -5.56
CA ASP A 290 16.33 -12.83 -4.92
C ASP A 290 16.60 -11.60 -5.80
N ARG A 291 16.90 -11.82 -7.09
CA ARG A 291 17.12 -10.72 -8.03
C ARG A 291 15.82 -9.94 -8.25
N LEU A 292 14.71 -10.63 -8.46
CA LEU A 292 13.39 -10.01 -8.62
C LEU A 292 13.02 -9.18 -7.39
N VAL A 293 13.18 -9.75 -6.19
CA VAL A 293 12.87 -9.05 -4.93
C VAL A 293 13.74 -7.81 -4.74
N ARG A 294 15.04 -7.85 -5.08
CA ARG A 294 15.89 -6.64 -5.05
C ARG A 294 15.48 -5.60 -6.09
N HIS A 295 15.03 -6.04 -7.27
CA HIS A 295 14.46 -5.14 -8.29
C HIS A 295 13.25 -4.40 -7.69
N GLU A 296 12.26 -5.12 -7.18
CA GLU A 296 11.05 -4.52 -6.61
C GLU A 296 11.33 -3.64 -5.38
N LEU A 297 12.22 -4.08 -4.49
CA LEU A 297 12.62 -3.28 -3.33
C LEU A 297 13.32 -1.96 -3.73
N THR A 298 13.93 -1.89 -4.91
CA THR A 298 14.50 -0.63 -5.42
C THR A 298 13.38 0.36 -5.72
N HIS A 299 12.29 -0.08 -6.35
CA HIS A 299 11.11 0.76 -6.57
C HIS A 299 10.47 1.20 -5.24
N VAL A 300 10.36 0.30 -4.26
CA VAL A 300 9.87 0.63 -2.91
C VAL A 300 10.73 1.72 -2.25
N ALA A 301 12.06 1.60 -2.33
CA ALA A 301 12.98 2.53 -1.69
C ALA A 301 13.04 3.89 -2.41
N VAL A 302 12.97 3.91 -3.73
CA VAL A 302 12.90 5.15 -4.53
C VAL A 302 11.54 5.85 -4.29
N GLY A 303 10.45 5.10 -4.25
CA GLY A 303 9.13 5.56 -3.86
C GLY A 303 8.68 6.84 -4.59
N ASP A 304 8.26 7.86 -3.85
CA ASP A 304 7.73 9.11 -4.42
C ASP A 304 8.80 9.90 -5.22
N ARG A 305 10.10 9.64 -4.99
CA ARG A 305 11.21 10.28 -5.72
C ARG A 305 11.26 9.82 -7.19
N GLY A 306 10.76 8.62 -7.48
CA GLY A 306 10.68 8.07 -8.84
C GLY A 306 9.46 8.55 -9.64
N ARG A 307 8.55 9.34 -9.04
CA ARG A 307 7.34 9.77 -9.74
C ARG A 307 7.64 10.65 -10.95
N GLY A 308 7.14 10.23 -12.11
CA GLY A 308 7.29 10.96 -13.36
C GLY A 308 8.68 10.84 -13.99
N VAL A 309 9.53 9.97 -13.45
CA VAL A 309 10.79 9.57 -14.09
C VAL A 309 10.45 8.63 -15.27
N PRO A 310 11.12 8.76 -16.43
CA PRO A 310 10.94 7.84 -17.56
C PRO A 310 11.22 6.38 -17.17
N LEU A 311 10.47 5.43 -17.73
CA LEU A 311 10.61 4.02 -17.36
C LEU A 311 12.02 3.48 -17.58
N TRP A 312 12.73 3.91 -18.63
CA TRP A 312 14.11 3.48 -18.87
C TRP A 312 15.04 3.74 -17.68
N LEU A 313 14.86 4.84 -16.96
CA LEU A 313 15.71 5.13 -15.81
C LEU A 313 15.20 4.42 -14.56
N SER A 314 13.89 4.38 -14.34
CA SER A 314 13.29 3.69 -13.19
C SER A 314 13.63 2.20 -13.21
N GLU A 315 13.36 1.53 -14.33
CA GLU A 315 13.64 0.10 -14.53
C GLU A 315 15.14 -0.18 -14.65
N GLY A 316 15.88 0.70 -15.33
CA GLY A 316 17.34 0.59 -15.43
C GLY A 316 18.03 0.67 -14.07
N LEU A 317 17.55 1.52 -13.16
CA LEU A 317 18.03 1.61 -11.78
C LEU A 317 17.69 0.36 -10.99
N ALA A 318 16.45 -0.13 -11.09
CA ALA A 318 16.01 -1.35 -10.41
C ALA A 318 16.85 -2.57 -10.85
N GLU A 319 17.09 -2.73 -12.14
CA GLU A 319 18.02 -3.75 -12.67
C GLU A 319 19.46 -3.53 -12.21
N TYR A 320 19.96 -2.30 -12.28
CA TYR A 320 21.32 -1.98 -11.85
C TYR A 320 21.57 -2.35 -10.38
N VAL A 321 20.64 -2.00 -9.50
CA VAL A 321 20.70 -2.28 -8.07
C VAL A 321 20.53 -3.79 -7.80
N SER A 322 19.59 -4.46 -8.47
CA SER A 322 19.28 -5.88 -8.23
C SER A 322 20.48 -6.81 -8.45
N VAL A 323 21.38 -6.45 -9.37
CA VAL A 323 22.57 -7.23 -9.70
C VAL A 323 23.83 -6.80 -8.94
N ARG A 324 23.82 -5.70 -8.18
CA ARG A 324 25.03 -5.24 -7.44
C ARG A 324 25.60 -6.31 -6.50
N PRO A 325 24.80 -7.09 -5.74
CA PRO A 325 25.32 -8.14 -4.87
C PRO A 325 25.92 -9.33 -5.65
N ILE A 326 25.58 -9.46 -6.93
CA ILE A 326 26.01 -10.56 -7.79
C ILE A 326 27.36 -10.22 -8.42
N SER A 327 28.31 -11.17 -8.34
CA SER A 327 29.62 -11.00 -8.98
C SER A 327 29.47 -10.75 -10.49
N PRO A 328 30.27 -9.87 -11.11
CA PRO A 328 30.10 -9.54 -12.53
C PRO A 328 30.09 -10.76 -13.46
N SER A 329 30.89 -11.80 -13.15
CA SER A 329 30.94 -13.04 -13.93
C SER A 329 29.70 -13.94 -13.82
N ALA A 330 28.86 -13.72 -12.80
CA ALA A 330 27.63 -14.49 -12.58
C ALA A 330 26.38 -13.76 -13.11
N ARG A 331 26.48 -12.47 -13.45
CA ARG A 331 25.35 -11.68 -13.97
C ARG A 331 24.94 -12.19 -15.34
N ARG A 332 23.71 -12.67 -15.46
CA ARG A 332 23.15 -13.20 -16.71
C ARG A 332 22.36 -12.11 -17.44
N LEU A 333 22.61 -12.02 -18.74
CA LEU A 333 21.80 -11.26 -19.69
C LEU A 333 20.82 -12.22 -20.36
N GLN A 334 19.58 -11.80 -20.54
CA GLN A 334 18.61 -12.57 -21.31
C GLN A 334 19.00 -12.57 -22.80
N THR A 335 18.73 -13.67 -23.51
CA THR A 335 19.20 -13.88 -24.89
C THR A 335 18.69 -12.80 -25.86
N ASP A 336 17.45 -12.34 -25.65
CA ASP A 336 16.78 -11.42 -26.58
C ASP A 336 17.35 -9.99 -26.52
N ALA A 337 18.03 -9.63 -25.43
CA ALA A 337 18.71 -8.34 -25.29
C ALA A 337 19.81 -8.14 -26.35
N LEU A 338 20.56 -9.19 -26.71
CA LEU A 338 21.60 -9.11 -27.75
C LEU A 338 21.00 -9.04 -29.15
N SER A 339 19.85 -9.68 -29.37
CA SER A 339 19.11 -9.58 -30.62
C SER A 339 18.60 -8.15 -30.85
N LEU A 340 18.04 -7.53 -29.81
CA LEU A 340 17.61 -6.12 -29.84
C LEU A 340 18.80 -5.18 -30.05
N ALA A 341 19.92 -5.38 -29.34
CA ALA A 341 21.14 -4.61 -29.58
C ALA A 341 21.61 -4.68 -31.04
N ALA A 342 21.58 -5.88 -31.63
CA ALA A 342 21.97 -6.10 -33.02
C ALA A 342 21.03 -5.45 -34.04
N SER A 343 19.80 -5.09 -33.67
CA SER A 343 18.88 -4.36 -34.56
C SER A 343 19.17 -2.86 -34.67
N GLY A 344 20.15 -2.34 -33.90
CA GLY A 344 20.63 -0.97 -34.01
C GLY A 344 19.83 0.04 -33.17
N VAL A 345 19.75 -0.18 -31.86
CA VAL A 345 19.13 0.75 -30.91
C VAL A 345 19.84 2.11 -30.92
N ASP A 346 19.11 3.19 -31.24
CA ASP A 346 19.63 4.55 -31.39
C ASP A 346 18.86 5.62 -30.58
N ARG A 347 17.88 5.19 -29.78
CA ARG A 347 17.09 6.03 -28.87
C ARG A 347 16.90 5.35 -27.51
N LEU A 348 16.73 6.14 -26.46
CA LEU A 348 16.25 5.62 -25.18
C LEU A 348 14.86 4.97 -25.38
N PRO A 349 14.54 3.89 -24.65
CA PRO A 349 13.22 3.30 -24.73
C PRO A 349 12.17 4.29 -24.22
N ALA A 350 11.05 4.35 -24.93
CA ALA A 350 9.85 5.04 -24.51
C ALA A 350 9.04 4.10 -23.60
N ASP A 351 8.10 4.65 -22.84
CA ASP A 351 7.36 3.87 -21.85
C ASP A 351 6.55 2.72 -22.50
N GLU A 352 6.07 2.91 -23.74
CA GLU A 352 5.32 1.89 -24.48
C GLU A 352 6.18 0.69 -24.91
N ASP A 353 7.51 0.84 -24.97
CA ASP A 353 8.41 -0.24 -25.37
C ASP A 353 8.46 -1.37 -24.31
N PHE A 354 8.14 -1.05 -23.05
CA PHE A 354 8.12 -2.01 -21.93
C PHE A 354 6.86 -2.89 -21.89
N ALA A 355 5.87 -2.60 -22.74
CA ALA A 355 4.67 -3.42 -22.91
C ALA A 355 4.69 -4.25 -24.22
N GLY A 356 5.77 -4.15 -25.01
CA GLY A 356 5.92 -4.80 -26.31
C GLY A 356 6.52 -6.21 -26.26
N GLU A 357 6.65 -6.84 -27.43
CA GLU A 357 7.26 -8.18 -27.57
C GLU A 357 8.73 -8.19 -27.13
N ASP A 358 9.45 -7.08 -27.31
CA ASP A 358 10.87 -6.92 -26.96
C ASP A 358 11.08 -6.32 -25.55
N ALA A 359 10.06 -6.30 -24.68
CA ALA A 359 10.11 -5.64 -23.37
C ALA A 359 11.36 -6.03 -22.54
N GLU A 360 11.62 -7.34 -22.45
CA GLU A 360 12.82 -7.92 -21.81
C GLU A 360 14.14 -7.31 -22.32
N GLY A 361 14.23 -7.12 -23.64
CA GLY A 361 15.37 -6.45 -24.26
C GLY A 361 15.50 -4.98 -23.85
N TRP A 362 14.38 -4.27 -23.70
CA TRP A 362 14.38 -2.87 -23.27
C TRP A 362 14.75 -2.69 -21.79
N TYR A 363 14.37 -3.63 -20.91
CA TYR A 363 14.89 -3.71 -19.54
C TYR A 363 16.41 -3.86 -19.55
N ALA A 364 16.94 -4.76 -20.37
CA ALA A 364 18.38 -4.97 -20.49
C ALA A 364 19.12 -3.74 -21.05
N VAL A 365 18.60 -3.09 -22.09
CA VAL A 365 19.17 -1.83 -22.61
C VAL A 365 19.22 -0.77 -21.50
N SER A 366 18.12 -0.61 -20.76
CA SER A 366 17.98 0.34 -19.65
C SER A 366 18.98 0.09 -18.52
N TRP A 367 19.15 -1.18 -18.13
CA TRP A 367 20.17 -1.60 -17.18
C TRP A 367 21.58 -1.20 -17.65
N TRP A 368 21.92 -1.47 -18.91
CA TRP A 368 23.25 -1.21 -19.43
C TRP A 368 23.54 0.27 -19.71
N VAL A 369 22.50 1.08 -19.96
CA VAL A 369 22.61 2.55 -19.88
C VAL A 369 23.01 2.97 -18.47
N CYS A 370 22.38 2.41 -17.43
CA CYS A 370 22.75 2.71 -16.05
C CYS A 370 24.17 2.23 -15.70
N GLU A 371 24.59 1.05 -16.16
CA GLU A 371 25.99 0.58 -16.02
C GLU A 371 26.97 1.54 -16.69
N TYR A 372 26.64 2.05 -17.89
CA TYR A 372 27.48 3.02 -18.59
C TYR A 372 27.59 4.34 -17.80
N VAL A 373 26.47 4.86 -17.29
CA VAL A 373 26.47 6.08 -16.47
C VAL A 373 27.34 5.88 -15.23
N ALA A 374 27.11 4.80 -14.46
CA ALA A 374 27.88 4.49 -13.27
C ALA A 374 29.38 4.35 -13.56
N ALA A 375 29.74 3.67 -14.65
CA ALA A 375 31.14 3.41 -14.99
C ALA A 375 31.91 4.66 -15.45
N ASN A 376 31.24 5.64 -16.07
CA ASN A 376 31.90 6.80 -16.69
C ASN A 376 31.70 8.10 -15.91
N TYR A 377 30.60 8.23 -15.16
CA TYR A 377 30.21 9.43 -14.42
C TYR A 377 30.09 9.19 -12.91
N GLY A 378 30.18 7.94 -12.47
CA GLY A 378 30.03 7.53 -11.06
C GLY A 378 28.59 7.17 -10.70
N GLU A 379 28.41 6.38 -9.64
CA GLU A 379 27.08 5.92 -9.19
C GLU A 379 26.17 7.09 -8.79
N ASP A 380 26.72 8.16 -8.20
CA ASP A 380 26.00 9.37 -7.84
C ASP A 380 25.29 10.03 -9.04
N ALA A 381 25.81 9.86 -10.26
CA ALA A 381 25.21 10.41 -11.47
C ALA A 381 23.86 9.76 -11.80
N LEU A 382 23.65 8.49 -11.44
CA LEU A 382 22.36 7.82 -11.63
C LEU A 382 21.26 8.50 -10.81
N TRP A 383 21.58 8.84 -9.57
CA TRP A 383 20.64 9.48 -8.65
C TRP A 383 20.43 10.97 -8.99
N ALA A 384 21.44 11.65 -9.51
CA ALA A 384 21.29 13.00 -10.05
C ALA A 384 20.38 13.04 -11.29
N LEU A 385 20.45 12.02 -12.16
CA LEU A 385 19.53 11.87 -13.28
C LEU A 385 18.11 11.60 -12.80
N LEU A 386 17.94 10.72 -11.80
CA LEU A 386 16.64 10.44 -11.19
C LEU A 386 15.97 11.75 -10.71
N ASP A 387 16.73 12.58 -9.97
CA ASP A 387 16.24 13.88 -9.50
C ASP A 387 15.97 14.87 -10.63
N GLY A 388 16.86 14.91 -11.63
CA GLY A 388 16.74 15.83 -12.75
C GLY A 388 15.54 15.53 -13.64
N LEU A 389 15.18 14.24 -13.77
CA LEU A 389 14.07 13.76 -14.60
C LEU A 389 12.74 13.66 -13.84
N ALA A 390 12.76 13.80 -12.51
CA ALA A 390 11.56 13.76 -11.70
C ALA A 390 10.50 14.78 -12.16
N GLY A 391 9.22 14.39 -12.10
CA GLY A 391 8.12 15.25 -12.52
C GLY A 391 7.99 15.47 -14.04
N GLY A 392 8.65 14.65 -14.87
CA GLY A 392 8.49 14.65 -16.32
C GLY A 392 9.31 15.73 -17.03
N ALA A 393 10.53 16.01 -16.56
CA ALA A 393 11.43 16.95 -17.22
C ALA A 393 11.87 16.45 -18.61
N ASP A 394 12.32 17.38 -19.46
CA ASP A 394 12.80 17.04 -20.81
C ASP A 394 14.10 16.23 -20.75
N GLN A 395 14.05 15.00 -21.27
CA GLN A 395 15.13 14.03 -21.14
C GLN A 395 16.42 14.49 -21.83
N GLU A 396 16.32 15.05 -23.04
CA GLU A 396 17.47 15.53 -23.80
C GLU A 396 18.18 16.67 -23.08
N SER A 397 17.43 17.63 -22.56
CA SER A 397 17.98 18.76 -21.79
C SER A 397 18.70 18.28 -20.55
N VAL A 398 18.09 17.41 -19.74
CA VAL A 398 18.67 16.93 -18.48
C VAL A 398 19.93 16.10 -18.73
N VAL A 399 19.89 15.16 -19.68
CA VAL A 399 21.05 14.32 -20.02
C VAL A 399 22.20 15.18 -20.55
N SER A 400 21.92 16.15 -21.43
CA SER A 400 22.92 17.06 -21.97
C SER A 400 23.55 17.96 -20.90
N GLU A 401 22.73 18.52 -19.99
CA GLU A 401 23.21 19.39 -18.92
C GLU A 401 24.04 18.65 -17.86
N GLN A 402 23.64 17.43 -17.48
CA GLN A 402 24.29 16.68 -16.41
C GLN A 402 25.46 15.81 -16.88
N LEU A 403 25.35 15.19 -18.05
CA LEU A 403 26.36 14.25 -18.58
C LEU A 403 27.18 14.83 -19.74
N GLY A 404 26.71 15.91 -20.38
CA GLY A 404 27.42 16.52 -21.51
C GLY A 404 27.36 15.73 -22.82
N ILE A 405 26.37 14.83 -22.97
CA ILE A 405 26.16 13.99 -24.15
C ILE A 405 24.68 14.02 -24.59
N SER A 406 24.39 13.58 -25.82
CA SER A 406 22.99 13.42 -26.28
C SER A 406 22.35 12.15 -25.73
N THR A 407 21.01 12.04 -25.74
CA THR A 407 20.31 10.79 -25.39
C THR A 407 20.64 9.64 -26.35
N THR A 408 20.87 9.94 -27.63
CA THR A 408 21.35 8.96 -28.63
C THR A 408 22.74 8.44 -28.29
N ASP A 409 23.68 9.32 -27.91
CA ASP A 409 25.00 8.88 -27.48
C ASP A 409 24.91 8.05 -26.19
N LEU A 410 24.05 8.45 -25.26
CA LEU A 410 23.84 7.74 -23.99
C LEU A 410 23.42 6.28 -24.23
N VAL A 411 22.38 6.05 -25.03
CA VAL A 411 21.91 4.69 -25.32
C VAL A 411 22.91 3.88 -26.14
N THR A 412 23.52 4.49 -27.16
CA THR A 412 24.50 3.82 -28.03
C THR A 412 25.69 3.33 -27.21
N ASN A 413 26.21 4.17 -26.31
CA ASN A 413 27.32 3.79 -25.45
C ASN A 413 26.95 2.72 -24.42
N GLY A 414 25.71 2.72 -23.90
CA GLY A 414 25.19 1.66 -23.04
C GLY A 414 25.13 0.31 -23.77
N VAL A 415 24.57 0.29 -24.97
CA VAL A 415 24.47 -0.91 -25.81
C VAL A 415 25.85 -1.44 -26.24
N ASP A 416 26.79 -0.55 -26.56
CA ASP A 416 28.18 -0.92 -26.85
C ASP A 416 28.89 -1.52 -25.64
N LEU A 417 28.61 -1.03 -24.43
CA LEU A 417 29.14 -1.59 -23.19
C LEU A 417 28.55 -2.98 -22.91
N MET A 418 27.24 -3.14 -23.09
CA MET A 418 26.56 -4.44 -22.98
C MET A 418 27.16 -5.47 -23.93
N THR A 419 27.25 -5.13 -25.21
CA THR A 419 27.72 -6.03 -26.26
C THR A 419 29.15 -6.47 -25.99
N ARG A 420 30.05 -5.56 -25.59
CA ARG A 420 31.44 -5.90 -25.25
C ARG A 420 31.58 -6.77 -24.01
N THR A 421 30.62 -6.73 -23.10
CA THR A 421 30.67 -7.53 -21.86
C THR A 421 30.24 -8.97 -22.10
N TYR A 422 29.33 -9.20 -23.05
CA TYR A 422 28.76 -10.53 -23.35
C TYR A 422 29.19 -11.13 -24.70
N SER A 423 30.03 -10.45 -25.47
CA SER A 423 30.76 -11.01 -26.62
C SER A 423 31.97 -11.82 -26.18
#